data_AF-A0A3B8JVX0-F1
#
_entry.id   AF-A0A3B8JVX0-F1
#
_cell.length_a   1.000
_cell.length_b   1.000
_cell.length_c   1.000
_cell.angle_alpha   90.00
_cell.angle_beta   90.00
_cell.angle_gamma   90.00
#
_symmetry.space_group_name_H-M   'P 1'
#
loop_
_entity.id
_entity.type
_entity.pdbx_description
1 polymer ?
#
loop_
_entity_poly.entity_id
_entity_poly.type
_entity_poly.pdbx_seq_one_letter_code
_entity_poly.pdbx_strand_id
1 'polypeptide(L)'
;VVGGGNIWRGANAGERGMDRATADYMGMLATVINALALQDALESLEVDTRVQSAIEMQQVAEPYIRRRAIRHLEKGRVVIFAGGTGNPYFSTDTTAALRAAEIEAEVILLAKGKVDAIYNMDPLLNPDAQKFTELSFIEVINRGLGVMDSTAASLCMDNNITLVVFGLNKSENIKRVVMGEKLGTIVRGENRS
;
A
#
# COMPACT_ATOMS: atom_id res chain seq x y z
N VAL A 1 0.04 -4.92 2.71
CA VAL A 1 -0.40 -3.86 3.66
C VAL A 1 -1.86 -3.60 3.42
N VAL A 2 -2.65 -3.39 4.47
CA VAL A 2 -4.10 -3.14 4.35
C VAL A 2 -4.42 -1.73 4.86
N GLY A 3 -5.21 -0.97 4.11
CA GLY A 3 -5.68 0.37 4.52
C GLY A 3 -6.91 0.31 5.43
N GLY A 4 -7.24 1.43 6.07
CA GLY A 4 -8.38 1.53 7.01
C GLY A 4 -9.57 2.36 6.50
N GLY A 5 -9.48 2.87 5.26
CA GLY A 5 -10.39 3.89 4.72
C GLY A 5 -11.87 3.48 4.53
N ASN A 6 -12.18 2.20 4.60
CA ASN A 6 -13.56 1.69 4.61
C ASN A 6 -14.23 1.81 5.99
N ILE A 7 -13.46 1.76 7.09
CA ILE A 7 -13.94 1.89 8.46
C ILE A 7 -13.74 3.33 8.95
N TRP A 8 -12.56 3.89 8.70
CA TRP A 8 -12.18 5.22 9.18
C TRP A 8 -11.50 6.05 8.09
N ARG A 9 -12.05 7.24 7.80
CA ARG A 9 -11.45 8.23 6.91
C ARG A 9 -11.04 9.46 7.71
N GLY A 10 -9.77 9.51 8.09
CA GLY A 10 -9.21 10.57 8.95
C GLY A 10 -9.35 11.99 8.40
N ALA A 11 -9.52 12.16 7.08
CA ALA A 11 -9.77 13.47 6.46
C ALA A 11 -11.00 14.20 7.05
N ASN A 12 -11.99 13.46 7.56
CA ASN A 12 -13.20 14.03 8.16
C ASN A 12 -13.05 14.34 9.67
N ALA A 13 -11.90 14.02 10.28
CA ALA A 13 -11.69 14.16 11.72
C ALA A 13 -11.33 15.61 12.12
N GLY A 14 -10.55 16.30 11.28
CA GLY A 14 -10.20 17.71 11.49
C GLY A 14 -11.43 18.63 11.44
N GLU A 15 -12.39 18.33 10.55
CA GLU A 15 -13.67 19.06 10.47
C GLU A 15 -14.54 18.90 11.73
N ARG A 16 -14.27 17.87 12.54
CA ARG A 16 -15.02 17.56 13.77
C ARG A 16 -14.27 17.95 15.06
N GLY A 17 -13.16 18.68 14.93
CA GLY A 17 -12.36 19.13 16.08
C GLY A 17 -11.58 18.02 16.80
N MET A 18 -11.41 16.87 16.16
CA MET A 18 -10.60 15.77 16.72
C MET A 18 -9.11 16.04 16.49
N ASP A 19 -8.29 15.75 17.50
CA ASP A 19 -6.84 15.79 17.38
C ASP A 19 -6.36 14.82 16.27
N ARG A 20 -5.43 15.29 15.44
CA ARG A 20 -4.94 14.54 14.28
C ARG A 20 -4.28 13.23 14.69
N ALA A 21 -3.50 13.21 15.76
CA ALA A 21 -2.81 12.00 16.19
C ALA A 21 -3.81 10.93 16.63
N THR A 22 -4.85 11.34 17.36
CA THR A 22 -5.96 10.46 17.76
C THR A 22 -6.68 9.87 16.53
N ALA A 23 -6.98 10.71 15.53
CA ALA A 23 -7.63 10.26 14.29
C ALA A 23 -6.76 9.25 13.52
N ASP A 24 -5.44 9.44 13.50
CA ASP A 24 -4.52 8.53 12.84
C ASP A 24 -4.43 7.18 13.59
N TYR A 25 -4.43 7.18 14.92
CA TYR A 25 -4.53 5.93 15.71
C TYR A 25 -5.82 5.17 15.46
N MET A 26 -6.96 5.86 15.34
CA MET A 26 -8.21 5.21 14.95
C MET A 26 -8.10 4.58 13.55
N GLY A 27 -7.44 5.27 12.61
CA GLY A 27 -7.14 4.73 11.30
C GLY A 27 -6.23 3.49 11.34
N MET A 28 -5.19 3.51 12.19
CA MET A 28 -4.31 2.36 12.39
C MET A 28 -5.07 1.16 12.97
N LEU A 29 -5.95 1.35 13.95
CA LEU A 29 -6.80 0.28 14.48
C LEU A 29 -7.78 -0.26 13.43
N ALA A 30 -8.33 0.60 12.57
CA ALA A 30 -9.14 0.17 11.43
C ALA A 30 -8.36 -0.75 10.47
N THR A 31 -7.06 -0.50 10.25
CA THR A 31 -6.23 -1.42 9.45
C THR A 31 -6.07 -2.78 10.11
N VAL A 32 -6.02 -2.86 11.46
CA VAL A 32 -5.94 -4.12 12.20
C VAL A 32 -7.24 -4.92 12.02
N ILE A 33 -8.39 -4.26 12.13
CA ILE A 33 -9.70 -4.90 11.90
C ILE A 33 -9.77 -5.50 10.49
N ASN A 34 -9.38 -4.75 9.46
CA ASN A 34 -9.36 -5.26 8.09
C ASN A 34 -8.34 -6.39 7.90
N ALA A 35 -7.20 -6.32 8.57
CA ALA A 35 -6.18 -7.36 8.49
C ALA A 35 -6.68 -8.69 9.06
N LEU A 36 -7.41 -8.67 10.17
CA LEU A 36 -8.04 -9.87 10.74
C LEU A 36 -9.10 -10.45 9.80
N ALA A 37 -9.94 -9.60 9.21
CA ALA A 37 -10.94 -10.05 8.24
C ALA A 37 -10.29 -10.67 6.99
N LEU A 38 -9.20 -10.08 6.50
CA LEU A 38 -8.44 -10.63 5.37
C LEU A 38 -7.74 -11.95 5.75
N GLN A 39 -7.22 -12.04 6.97
CA GLN A 39 -6.60 -13.26 7.50
C GLN A 39 -7.60 -14.43 7.47
N ASP A 40 -8.76 -14.24 8.07
CA ASP A 40 -9.83 -15.25 8.14
C ASP A 40 -10.29 -15.68 6.73
N ALA A 41 -10.50 -14.72 5.83
CA ALA A 41 -10.88 -15.01 4.45
C ALA A 41 -9.82 -15.85 3.71
N LEU A 42 -8.53 -15.57 3.92
CA LEU A 42 -7.45 -16.34 3.29
C LEU A 42 -7.27 -17.73 3.94
N GLU A 43 -7.36 -17.82 5.26
CA GLU A 43 -7.26 -19.10 5.99
C GLU A 43 -8.44 -20.02 5.66
N SER A 44 -9.64 -19.48 5.40
CA SER A 44 -10.79 -20.26 4.90
C SER A 44 -10.56 -20.89 3.52
N LEU A 45 -9.56 -20.39 2.78
CA LEU A 45 -9.09 -20.90 1.48
C LEU A 45 -7.79 -21.71 1.62
N GLU A 46 -7.46 -22.16 2.83
CA GLU A 46 -6.26 -22.94 3.17
C GLU A 46 -4.93 -22.21 2.89
N VAL A 47 -4.95 -20.87 2.84
CA VAL A 47 -3.74 -20.06 2.71
C VAL A 47 -3.17 -19.76 4.09
N ASP A 48 -1.95 -20.24 4.36
CA ASP A 48 -1.24 -19.92 5.60
C ASP A 48 -0.93 -18.41 5.67
N THR A 49 -1.49 -17.74 6.68
CA THR A 49 -1.33 -16.29 6.83
C THR A 49 -0.84 -15.87 8.21
N ARG A 50 -0.21 -14.69 8.31
CA ARG A 50 0.18 -14.10 9.60
C ARG A 50 -0.06 -12.59 9.58
N VAL A 51 -0.84 -12.11 10.54
CA VAL A 51 -1.01 -10.68 10.77
C VAL A 51 0.09 -10.17 11.69
N GLN A 52 0.78 -9.12 11.25
CA GLN A 52 1.77 -8.40 12.04
C GLN A 52 1.40 -6.93 12.18
N SER A 53 1.31 -6.45 13.41
CA SER A 53 0.91 -5.08 13.73
C SER A 53 2.10 -4.23 14.19
N ALA A 54 2.16 -2.97 13.73
CA ALA A 54 3.10 -1.98 14.24
C ALA A 54 2.76 -1.49 15.65
N ILE A 55 1.48 -1.58 16.05
CA ILE A 55 1.03 -1.31 17.41
C ILE A 55 0.93 -2.65 18.14
N GLU A 56 1.58 -2.78 19.30
CA GLU A 56 1.60 -4.04 20.05
C GLU A 56 0.21 -4.37 20.59
N MET A 57 -0.30 -5.55 20.23
CA MET A 57 -1.62 -6.06 20.62
C MET A 57 -1.53 -7.59 20.81
N GLN A 58 -0.90 -8.02 21.91
CA GLN A 58 -0.40 -9.41 22.08
C GLN A 58 -1.44 -10.52 21.82
N GLN A 59 -2.70 -10.29 22.15
CA GLN A 59 -3.79 -11.26 22.04
C GLN A 59 -4.45 -11.25 20.65
N VAL A 60 -4.14 -10.26 19.82
CA VAL A 60 -4.82 -9.99 18.55
C VAL A 60 -3.92 -10.28 17.35
N ALA A 61 -2.68 -9.82 17.38
CA ALA A 61 -1.75 -9.94 16.26
C ALA A 61 -0.30 -10.02 16.75
N GLU A 62 0.58 -10.64 15.95
CA GLU A 62 2.01 -10.63 16.25
C GLU A 62 2.54 -9.19 16.18
N PRO A 63 3.46 -8.77 17.07
CA PRO A 63 4.19 -7.52 16.86
C PRO A 63 5.04 -7.64 15.59
N TYR A 64 5.10 -6.57 14.81
CA TYR A 64 5.97 -6.52 13.64
C TYR A 64 7.43 -6.63 14.06
N ILE A 65 8.10 -7.67 13.57
CA ILE A 65 9.55 -7.86 13.72
C ILE A 65 10.08 -8.24 12.34
N ARG A 66 10.91 -7.38 11.74
CA ARG A 66 11.46 -7.56 10.37
C ARG A 66 11.93 -9.00 10.09
N ARG A 67 12.80 -9.54 10.95
CA ARG A 67 13.36 -10.90 10.76
C ARG A 67 12.29 -12.00 10.84
N ARG A 68 11.22 -11.78 11.61
CA ARG A 68 10.09 -12.70 11.70
C ARG A 68 9.21 -12.62 10.45
N ALA A 69 8.97 -11.42 9.92
CA ALA A 69 8.25 -11.21 8.67
C ALA A 69 8.95 -11.96 7.52
N ILE A 70 10.26 -11.73 7.35
CA ILE A 70 11.09 -12.43 6.34
C ILE A 70 10.99 -13.95 6.52
N ARG A 71 11.11 -14.45 7.77
CA ARG A 71 11.01 -15.89 8.03
C ARG A 71 9.64 -16.49 7.68
N HIS A 72 8.55 -15.73 7.82
CA HIS A 72 7.22 -16.18 7.38
C HIS A 72 7.14 -16.21 5.85
N LEU A 73 7.70 -15.21 5.16
CA LEU A 73 7.76 -15.16 3.69
C LEU A 73 8.60 -16.32 3.12
N GLU A 74 9.76 -16.62 3.70
CA GLU A 74 10.60 -17.78 3.33
C GLU A 74 9.86 -19.13 3.43
N LYS A 75 8.83 -19.21 4.28
CA LYS A 75 7.99 -20.40 4.46
C LYS A 75 6.77 -20.42 3.54
N GLY A 76 6.65 -19.46 2.61
CA GLY A 76 5.52 -19.36 1.69
C GLY A 76 4.24 -18.82 2.32
N ARG A 77 4.31 -18.17 3.49
CA ARG A 77 3.13 -17.62 4.17
C ARG A 77 2.81 -16.22 3.66
N VAL A 78 1.52 -15.89 3.59
CA VAL A 78 1.08 -14.51 3.36
C VAL A 78 1.23 -13.70 4.64
N VAL A 79 2.02 -12.63 4.60
CA VAL A 79 2.20 -11.73 5.74
C VAL A 79 1.37 -10.46 5.54
N ILE A 80 0.46 -10.20 6.47
CA ILE A 80 -0.45 -9.05 6.45
C ILE A 80 0.07 -8.01 7.46
N PHE A 81 0.62 -6.90 6.96
CA PHE A 81 1.03 -5.79 7.82
C PHE A 81 -0.14 -4.84 8.12
N ALA A 82 -0.35 -4.58 9.41
CA ALA A 82 -1.36 -3.69 9.95
C ALA A 82 -0.76 -2.71 10.98
N GLY A 83 -1.57 -1.77 11.47
CA GLY A 83 -1.15 -0.73 12.41
C GLY A 83 -0.32 0.38 11.78
N GLY A 84 -0.29 0.49 10.45
CA GLY A 84 0.48 1.52 9.74
C GLY A 84 1.99 1.44 10.03
N THR A 85 2.63 2.60 10.15
CA THR A 85 4.00 2.74 10.66
C THR A 85 4.06 2.68 12.19
N GLY A 86 2.92 2.61 12.88
CA GLY A 86 2.78 2.80 14.33
C GLY A 86 2.83 4.27 14.77
N ASN A 87 3.07 5.20 13.84
CA ASN A 87 3.23 6.62 14.11
C ASN A 87 2.14 7.44 13.39
N PRO A 88 1.51 8.41 14.07
CA PRO A 88 0.66 9.39 13.42
C PRO A 88 1.38 10.19 12.33
N TYR A 89 0.62 10.93 11.53
CA TYR A 89 1.08 11.78 10.42
C TYR A 89 1.58 11.02 9.17
N PHE A 90 1.67 9.70 9.21
CA PHE A 90 2.07 8.87 8.08
C PHE A 90 0.87 8.19 7.39
N SER A 91 0.97 8.03 6.07
CA SER A 91 -0.07 7.40 5.27
C SER A 91 0.09 5.86 5.22
N THR A 92 -0.93 5.18 4.70
CA THR A 92 -0.81 3.76 4.36
C THR A 92 0.16 3.52 3.20
N ASP A 93 0.31 4.47 2.28
CA ASP A 93 1.27 4.37 1.17
C ASP A 93 2.70 4.46 1.70
N THR A 94 2.98 5.36 2.66
CA THR A 94 4.29 5.40 3.34
C THR A 94 4.57 4.10 4.09
N THR A 95 3.55 3.51 4.72
CA THR A 95 3.67 2.20 5.38
C THR A 95 4.02 1.11 4.37
N ALA A 96 3.39 1.10 3.19
CA ALA A 96 3.67 0.13 2.13
C ALA A 96 5.11 0.26 1.63
N ALA A 97 5.58 1.48 1.38
CA ALA A 97 6.97 1.74 0.99
C ALA A 97 7.96 1.29 2.07
N LEU A 98 7.72 1.64 3.33
CA LEU A 98 8.57 1.25 4.46
C LEU A 98 8.65 -0.28 4.61
N ARG A 99 7.51 -0.98 4.63
CA ARG A 99 7.49 -2.43 4.80
C ARG A 99 8.12 -3.14 3.62
N ALA A 100 7.90 -2.65 2.40
CA ALA A 100 8.55 -3.18 1.20
C ALA A 100 10.07 -3.05 1.28
N ALA A 101 10.60 -1.88 1.69
CA ALA A 101 12.03 -1.69 1.87
C ALA A 101 12.60 -2.63 2.96
N GLU A 102 11.90 -2.77 4.08
CA GLU A 102 12.36 -3.63 5.17
C GLU A 102 12.38 -5.12 4.79
N ILE A 103 11.41 -5.61 4.02
CA ILE A 103 11.40 -7.01 3.57
C ILE A 103 12.14 -7.24 2.25
N GLU A 104 12.81 -6.20 1.71
CA GLU A 104 13.53 -6.25 0.44
C GLU A 104 12.64 -6.67 -0.74
N ALA A 105 11.40 -6.17 -0.76
CA ALA A 105 10.47 -6.42 -1.85
C ALA A 105 10.89 -5.68 -3.13
N GLU A 106 10.88 -6.40 -4.25
CA GLU A 106 11.24 -5.84 -5.57
C GLU A 106 10.16 -4.90 -6.12
N VAL A 107 8.89 -5.17 -5.79
CA VAL A 107 7.74 -4.47 -6.35
C VAL A 107 6.64 -4.22 -5.32
N ILE A 108 6.03 -3.03 -5.39
CA ILE A 108 4.78 -2.69 -4.72
C ILE A 108 3.65 -2.69 -5.75
N LEU A 109 2.63 -3.48 -5.49
CA LEU A 109 1.41 -3.55 -6.28
C LEU A 109 0.34 -2.64 -5.65
N LEU A 110 0.12 -1.47 -6.24
CA LEU A 110 -0.86 -0.50 -5.75
C LEU A 110 -2.15 -0.60 -6.55
N ALA A 111 -3.12 -1.30 -5.96
CA ALA A 111 -4.38 -1.57 -6.58
C ALA A 111 -5.39 -0.43 -6.29
N LYS A 112 -5.93 0.20 -7.34
CA LYS A 112 -6.91 1.29 -7.23
C LYS A 112 -8.30 0.80 -7.68
N GLY A 113 -9.35 1.20 -6.95
CA GLY A 113 -10.72 0.76 -7.24
C GLY A 113 -11.46 1.63 -8.27
N LYS A 114 -11.04 2.89 -8.47
CA LYS A 114 -11.76 3.84 -9.34
C LYS A 114 -11.04 4.12 -10.67
N VAL A 115 -9.74 3.93 -10.70
CA VAL A 115 -8.88 4.19 -11.87
C VAL A 115 -7.98 2.99 -12.07
N ASP A 116 -7.58 2.72 -13.32
CA ASP A 116 -6.78 1.55 -13.68
C ASP A 116 -5.30 1.86 -13.92
N ALA A 117 -4.88 3.12 -13.77
CA ALA A 117 -3.54 3.61 -14.04
C ALA A 117 -3.32 5.01 -13.46
N ILE A 118 -2.12 5.56 -13.67
CA ILE A 118 -1.81 6.98 -13.44
C ILE A 118 -2.15 7.77 -14.70
N TYR A 119 -2.83 8.89 -14.52
CA TYR A 119 -3.27 9.79 -15.59
C TYR A 119 -2.69 11.18 -15.39
N ASN A 120 -2.60 11.97 -16.46
CA ASN A 120 -2.18 13.38 -16.40
C ASN A 120 -3.20 14.29 -15.68
N MET A 121 -4.45 13.87 -15.57
CA MET A 121 -5.54 14.52 -14.85
C MET A 121 -6.58 13.48 -14.44
N ASP A 122 -7.55 13.85 -13.59
CA ASP A 122 -8.58 12.92 -13.13
C ASP A 122 -9.45 12.42 -14.30
N PRO A 123 -9.39 11.11 -14.67
CA PRO A 123 -10.16 10.56 -15.77
C PRO A 123 -11.66 10.46 -15.46
N LEU A 124 -12.08 10.60 -14.20
CA LEU A 124 -13.49 10.64 -13.82
C LEU A 124 -14.13 12.01 -14.07
N LEU A 125 -13.31 13.07 -14.09
CA LEU A 125 -13.77 14.43 -14.31
C LEU A 125 -13.52 14.89 -15.75
N ASN A 126 -12.48 14.37 -16.40
CA ASN A 126 -12.07 14.79 -17.73
C ASN A 126 -11.91 13.58 -18.67
N PRO A 127 -12.72 13.49 -19.74
CA PRO A 127 -12.62 12.37 -20.69
C PRO A 127 -11.32 12.39 -21.52
N ASP A 128 -10.67 13.55 -21.64
CA ASP A 128 -9.39 13.71 -22.36
C ASP A 128 -8.17 13.30 -21.52
N ALA A 129 -8.38 12.70 -20.34
CA ALA A 129 -7.30 12.24 -19.48
C ALA A 129 -6.44 11.17 -20.18
N GLN A 130 -5.14 11.43 -20.25
CA GLN A 130 -4.17 10.56 -20.89
C GLN A 130 -3.49 9.68 -19.85
N LYS A 131 -3.52 8.38 -20.11
CA LYS A 131 -2.89 7.34 -19.29
C LYS A 131 -1.38 7.30 -19.53
N PHE A 132 -0.62 7.25 -18.45
CA PHE A 132 0.81 6.95 -18.53
C PHE A 132 1.05 5.44 -18.48
N THR A 133 2.03 4.96 -19.24
CA THR A 133 2.45 3.55 -19.21
C THR A 133 3.65 3.34 -18.28
N GLU A 134 4.61 4.26 -18.32
CA GLU A 134 5.81 4.25 -17.48
C GLU A 134 6.10 5.69 -17.01
N LEU A 135 6.57 5.85 -15.78
CA LEU A 135 6.97 7.12 -15.18
C LEU A 135 8.21 6.92 -14.28
N SER A 136 9.00 7.97 -14.09
CA SER A 136 9.97 8.00 -12.99
C SER A 136 9.35 8.53 -11.69
N PHE A 137 9.95 8.19 -10.54
CA PHE A 137 9.53 8.79 -9.25
C PHE A 137 9.65 10.31 -9.26
N ILE A 138 10.67 10.86 -9.91
CA ILE A 138 10.88 12.31 -10.06
C ILE A 138 9.74 12.94 -10.87
N GLU A 139 9.30 12.29 -11.95
CA GLU A 139 8.15 12.77 -12.72
C GLU A 139 6.85 12.76 -11.93
N VAL A 140 6.61 11.70 -11.15
CA VAL A 140 5.42 11.61 -10.27
C VAL A 140 5.39 12.76 -9.26
N ILE A 141 6.54 13.07 -8.65
CA ILE A 141 6.68 14.17 -7.68
C ILE A 141 6.52 15.53 -8.38
N ASN A 142 7.26 15.80 -9.46
CA ASN A 142 7.28 17.09 -10.15
C ASN A 142 5.92 17.45 -10.76
N ARG A 143 5.19 16.46 -11.28
CA ARG A 143 3.87 16.66 -11.88
C ARG A 143 2.72 16.56 -10.88
N GLY A 144 3.00 16.23 -9.60
CA GLY A 144 1.98 16.15 -8.56
C GLY A 144 0.89 15.11 -8.83
N LEU A 145 1.22 13.96 -9.45
CA LEU A 145 0.24 13.00 -10.00
C LEU A 145 -0.57 12.21 -8.94
N GLY A 146 -0.47 12.55 -7.65
CA GLY A 146 -1.34 12.04 -6.60
C GLY A 146 -1.34 10.52 -6.40
N VAL A 147 -0.27 9.84 -6.81
CA VAL A 147 -0.18 8.37 -6.80
C VAL A 147 -0.02 7.83 -5.38
N MET A 148 0.94 8.44 -4.68
CA MET A 148 1.34 8.23 -3.29
C MET A 148 1.89 9.55 -2.75
N ASP A 149 2.02 9.67 -1.43
CA ASP A 149 2.69 10.82 -0.81
C ASP A 149 4.19 10.87 -1.15
N SER A 150 4.78 12.06 -1.05
CA SER A 150 6.19 12.28 -1.39
C SER A 150 7.14 11.44 -0.54
N THR A 151 6.81 11.19 0.73
CA THR A 151 7.64 10.35 1.61
C THR A 151 7.68 8.90 1.13
N ALA A 152 6.53 8.34 0.74
CA ALA A 152 6.46 7.02 0.13
C ALA A 152 7.25 6.95 -1.18
N ALA A 153 7.13 7.97 -2.04
CA ALA A 153 7.85 8.02 -3.32
C ALA A 153 9.37 8.06 -3.12
N SER A 154 9.87 8.88 -2.20
CA SER A 154 11.30 8.94 -1.85
C SER A 154 11.80 7.61 -1.29
N LEU A 155 11.06 6.97 -0.39
CA LEU A 155 11.45 5.66 0.15
C LEU A 155 11.57 4.59 -0.95
N CYS A 156 10.62 4.55 -1.89
CA CYS A 156 10.69 3.62 -3.01
C CYS A 156 11.89 3.93 -3.92
N MET A 157 12.14 5.21 -4.21
CA MET A 157 13.26 5.64 -5.04
C MET A 157 14.61 5.26 -4.42
N ASP A 158 14.83 5.55 -3.14
CA ASP A 158 16.10 5.30 -2.44
C ASP A 158 16.41 3.80 -2.32
N ASN A 159 15.38 2.95 -2.30
CA ASN A 159 15.49 1.50 -2.17
C ASN A 159 15.28 0.76 -3.49
N ASN A 160 15.21 1.47 -4.64
CA ASN A 160 14.97 0.91 -5.97
C ASN A 160 13.72 0.00 -6.06
N ILE A 161 12.68 0.31 -5.30
CA ILE A 161 11.43 -0.46 -5.29
C ILE A 161 10.56 0.00 -6.45
N THR A 162 10.18 -0.92 -7.32
CA THR A 162 9.28 -0.61 -8.44
C THR A 162 7.84 -0.52 -7.93
N LEU A 163 7.06 0.46 -8.41
CA LEU A 163 5.65 0.58 -8.11
C LEU A 163 4.83 0.28 -9.37
N VAL A 164 3.83 -0.59 -9.24
CA VAL A 164 2.87 -0.87 -10.32
C VAL A 164 1.49 -0.45 -9.86
N VAL A 165 0.92 0.55 -10.54
CA VAL A 165 -0.42 1.06 -10.26
C VAL A 165 -1.39 0.47 -11.27
N PHE A 166 -2.40 -0.27 -10.80
CA PHE A 166 -3.37 -0.93 -11.66
C PHE A 166 -4.77 -0.97 -11.04
N GLY A 167 -5.78 -1.22 -11.87
CA GLY A 167 -7.18 -1.29 -11.43
C GLY A 167 -7.60 -2.66 -10.92
N LEU A 168 -8.43 -2.73 -9.89
CA LEU A 168 -9.00 -3.99 -9.35
C LEU A 168 -10.25 -4.50 -10.09
N ASN A 169 -10.75 -3.76 -11.09
CA ASN A 169 -12.05 -4.04 -11.73
C ASN A 169 -12.13 -5.39 -12.45
N LYS A 170 -10.99 -6.03 -12.74
CA LYS A 170 -10.92 -7.38 -13.31
C LYS A 170 -10.18 -8.28 -12.33
N SER A 171 -10.85 -9.36 -11.90
CA SER A 171 -10.34 -10.32 -10.90
C SER A 171 -8.95 -10.87 -11.22
N GLU A 172 -8.63 -11.03 -12.51
CA GLU A 172 -7.36 -11.57 -12.97
C GLU A 172 -6.19 -10.57 -12.95
N ASN A 173 -6.43 -9.27 -12.72
CA ASN A 173 -5.37 -8.27 -12.90
C ASN A 173 -4.17 -8.47 -11.97
N ILE A 174 -4.39 -8.93 -10.73
CA ILE A 174 -3.28 -9.24 -9.81
C ILE A 174 -2.39 -10.34 -10.41
N LYS A 175 -2.99 -11.44 -10.86
CA LYS A 175 -2.28 -12.55 -11.48
C LYS A 175 -1.52 -12.09 -12.72
N ARG A 176 -2.17 -11.33 -13.60
CA ARG A 176 -1.57 -10.82 -14.85
C ARG A 176 -0.35 -9.94 -14.59
N VAL A 177 -0.42 -9.04 -13.61
CA VAL A 177 0.72 -8.20 -13.21
C VAL A 177 1.88 -9.06 -12.69
N VAL A 178 1.59 -10.04 -11.83
CA VAL A 178 2.62 -10.96 -11.30
C VAL A 178 3.26 -11.81 -12.42
N MET A 179 2.50 -12.15 -13.46
CA MET A 179 3.01 -12.85 -14.65
C MET A 179 3.79 -11.95 -15.61
N GLY A 180 3.97 -10.66 -15.29
CA GLY A 180 4.75 -9.71 -16.09
C GLY A 180 3.98 -9.00 -17.21
N GLU A 181 2.65 -9.11 -17.25
CA GLU A 181 1.86 -8.31 -18.18
C GLU A 181 1.91 -6.83 -17.81
N LYS A 182 2.17 -5.98 -18.81
CA LYS A 182 2.18 -4.51 -18.63
C LYS A 182 0.76 -3.99 -18.42
N LEU A 183 0.32 -3.93 -17.17
CA LEU A 183 -0.96 -3.38 -16.77
C LEU A 183 -0.81 -2.09 -15.98
N GLY A 184 -1.68 -1.13 -16.29
CA GLY A 184 -1.72 0.16 -15.61
C GLY A 184 -0.50 1.02 -15.91
N THR A 185 0.18 1.50 -14.87
CA THR A 185 1.40 2.32 -14.97
C THR A 185 2.49 1.77 -14.08
N ILE A 186 3.71 1.68 -14.62
CA ILE A 186 4.91 1.30 -13.88
C ILE A 186 5.67 2.57 -13.49
N VAL A 187 6.00 2.72 -12.21
CA VAL A 187 6.86 3.78 -11.70
C VAL A 187 8.14 3.16 -11.14
N ARG A 188 9.29 3.62 -11.61
CA ARG A 188 10.60 3.09 -11.18
C ARG A 188 11.65 4.20 -11.13
N GLY A 189 12.75 3.95 -10.42
CA GLY A 189 13.92 4.82 -10.49
C GLY A 189 14.53 4.80 -11.89
N GLU A 190 15.23 5.86 -12.27
CA GLU A 190 16.09 5.81 -13.46
C GLU A 190 17.18 4.76 -13.20
N ASN A 191 17.36 3.82 -14.14
CA ASN A 191 18.43 2.84 -14.07
C ASN A 191 19.75 3.60 -13.90
N ARG A 192 20.37 3.50 -12.71
CA ARG A 192 21.79 3.82 -12.56
C ARG A 192 22.55 2.71 -13.30
N SER A 193 22.95 3.02 -14.53
CA SER A 193 23.89 2.25 -15.34
C SER A 193 25.21 2.03 -14.60
#